data_AF-A0AAN1HHK8-F1
#
_entry.id   AF-A0AAN1HHK8-F1
#
_cell.length_a   1.000
_cell.length_b   1.000
_cell.length_c   1.000
_cell.angle_alpha   90.00
_cell.angle_beta   90.00
_cell.angle_gamma   90.00
#
_symmetry.space_group_name_H-M   'P 1'
#
loop_
_entity.id
_entity.type
_entity.pdbx_description
1 polymer ?
#
loop_
_entity_poly.entity_id
_entity_poly.type
_entity_poly.pdbx_seq_one_letter_code
_entity_poly.pdbx_strand_id
1 'polypeptide(L)'
;MAIAHHVPASTVDAPSVPFPPDRRAPLTWSTAPIAGSGGHPPTVLEWHSAVPAVPGRLRLFVACDVRDVRRVEAASARTGRPLGSFDIRYADCHQPYDLPLDGDAVRAVADEGVRLTLASDPATEPLWIFSGPDAPVERRPSLLLDTEDPSAPAAALHHHLTSIGSVQPFGWMEGCVLDALYDLHTTFPADTRAETALRDHLAVYVHGIRLRYEDPRSRPANDRVYGIEATLPFAVVAKRDPRHPTLRLAIDSWDARTDPHGCVKDAPTTAEGCYTVAYPMAVLAQATGDARLREAAIRQLRVRRRRLTWDDDLYLRLLPDGSRVYRNWARAYAWYLLGLVRTLSELGDQPDTDDLWDEATRAARLALSRRNAAGIWDCYLGEPATAAETCGSAGIAAALALGVERGRFAADREGAVAQEAWEVLCDRLTPDGWLDGSSPSNKGGEELQRSGYRMLSGVGSGLLGQLGAALVRIGAVKDWTR
;
A
#
# COMPACT_ATOMS: atom_id res chain seq x y z
N MET A 1 -6.88 17.43 20.59
CA MET A 1 -6.79 16.37 19.57
C MET A 1 -6.29 15.10 20.20
N ALA A 2 -7.17 14.10 20.30
CA ALA A 2 -6.84 12.76 20.73
C ALA A 2 -6.38 11.94 19.50
N ILE A 3 -5.36 11.11 19.71
CA ILE A 3 -4.99 10.06 18.75
C ILE A 3 -6.10 9.00 18.78
N ALA A 4 -6.35 8.34 17.65
CA ALA A 4 -7.22 7.19 17.57
C ALA A 4 -6.98 6.19 18.72
N HIS A 5 -8.06 5.82 19.39
CA HIS A 5 -7.99 4.98 20.58
C HIS A 5 -8.21 3.51 20.21
N HIS A 6 -7.11 2.78 20.02
CA HIS A 6 -7.12 1.33 19.86
C HIS A 6 -7.21 0.65 21.23
N VAL A 7 -8.25 -0.14 21.44
CA VAL A 7 -8.34 -1.06 22.57
C VAL A 7 -8.10 -2.47 22.04
N PRO A 8 -6.89 -3.03 22.16
CA PRO A 8 -6.58 -4.37 21.66
C PRO A 8 -7.33 -5.43 22.48
N ALA A 9 -7.72 -6.53 21.82
CA ALA A 9 -8.19 -7.72 22.50
C ALA A 9 -7.13 -8.17 23.52
N SER A 10 -7.59 -8.46 24.73
CA SER A 10 -6.74 -8.90 25.84
C SER A 10 -6.36 -10.37 25.69
N THR A 11 -7.25 -11.18 25.12
CA THR A 11 -7.04 -12.60 24.83
C THR A 11 -7.55 -12.92 23.43
N VAL A 12 -6.88 -13.88 22.79
CA VAL A 12 -7.28 -14.47 21.51
C VAL A 12 -7.24 -15.99 21.69
N ASP A 13 -8.41 -16.58 21.92
CA ASP A 13 -8.57 -18.04 21.95
C ASP A 13 -8.94 -18.53 20.56
N ALA A 14 -8.15 -19.43 19.99
CA ALA A 14 -8.28 -19.83 18.60
C ALA A 14 -8.15 -21.35 18.45
N PRO A 15 -8.81 -21.95 17.45
CA PRO A 15 -8.68 -23.38 17.21
C PRO A 15 -7.22 -23.75 16.89
N SER A 16 -6.78 -24.91 17.40
CA SER A 16 -5.44 -25.44 17.11
C SER A 16 -5.38 -25.98 15.68
N VAL A 17 -5.13 -25.09 14.73
CA VAL A 17 -4.89 -25.41 13.31
C VAL A 17 -3.43 -25.13 12.99
N PRO A 18 -2.69 -26.03 12.31
CA PRO A 18 -1.31 -25.75 11.92
C PRO A 18 -1.25 -24.61 10.90
N PHE A 19 -0.30 -23.68 11.07
CA PHE A 19 0.01 -22.69 10.05
C PHE A 19 0.48 -23.39 8.76
N PRO A 20 0.10 -22.91 7.55
CA PRO A 20 0.49 -23.56 6.31
C PRO A 20 2.01 -23.76 6.21
N PRO A 21 2.51 -24.99 6.00
CA PRO A 21 3.94 -25.31 6.15
C PRO A 21 4.83 -24.70 5.06
N ASP A 22 4.27 -24.29 3.92
CA ASP A 22 4.99 -23.60 2.84
C ASP A 22 5.02 -22.06 3.02
N ARG A 23 4.31 -21.54 4.03
CA ARG A 23 4.19 -20.11 4.31
C ARG A 23 4.85 -19.76 5.65
N ARG A 24 5.13 -18.46 5.85
CA ARG A 24 5.67 -17.95 7.12
C ARG A 24 4.86 -16.75 7.59
N ALA A 25 4.56 -16.71 8.88
CA ALA A 25 4.00 -15.52 9.51
C ALA A 25 5.00 -14.36 9.39
N PRO A 26 4.58 -13.20 8.84
CA PRO A 26 5.48 -12.09 8.58
C PRO A 26 5.97 -11.48 9.90
N LEU A 27 7.18 -10.91 9.86
CA LEU A 27 7.79 -10.19 10.98
C LEU A 27 7.90 -10.99 12.28
N THR A 28 7.76 -12.31 12.20
CA THR A 28 7.66 -13.23 13.35
C THR A 28 6.51 -12.93 14.31
N TRP A 29 5.53 -12.13 13.87
CA TRP A 29 4.37 -11.80 14.69
C TRP A 29 3.46 -13.00 14.87
N SER A 30 2.87 -13.10 16.05
CA SER A 30 1.93 -14.15 16.41
C SER A 30 0.65 -14.02 15.60
N THR A 31 0.11 -15.18 15.24
CA THR A 31 -1.08 -15.27 14.39
C THR A 31 -2.10 -16.22 14.99
N ALA A 32 -3.36 -16.00 14.66
CA ALA A 32 -4.47 -16.88 15.03
C ALA A 32 -5.30 -17.24 13.80
N PRO A 33 -5.69 -18.52 13.64
CA PRO A 33 -6.62 -18.92 12.59
C PRO A 33 -8.06 -18.55 12.97
N ILE A 34 -8.86 -18.19 11.97
CA ILE A 34 -10.33 -18.17 12.00
C ILE A 34 -10.78 -19.29 11.07
N ALA A 35 -11.27 -20.37 11.67
CA ALA A 35 -11.65 -21.59 10.96
C ALA A 35 -13.15 -21.63 10.63
N GLY A 36 -13.51 -22.52 9.71
CA GLY A 36 -14.90 -22.77 9.32
C GLY A 36 -15.71 -23.47 10.41
N SER A 37 -17.03 -23.30 10.34
CA SER A 37 -18.00 -23.96 11.25
C SER A 37 -18.03 -25.49 11.17
N GLY A 38 -17.33 -26.10 10.19
CA GLY A 38 -17.30 -27.54 9.90
C GLY A 38 -16.46 -28.41 10.84
N GLY A 39 -16.35 -28.08 12.13
CA GLY A 39 -15.74 -28.95 13.15
C GLY A 39 -14.66 -28.31 14.04
N HIS A 40 -14.34 -27.04 13.85
CA HIS A 40 -13.44 -26.29 14.73
C HIS A 40 -14.23 -25.34 15.65
N PRO A 41 -13.80 -25.11 16.91
CA PRO A 41 -14.35 -24.03 17.71
C PRO A 41 -14.08 -22.67 17.04
N PRO A 42 -14.94 -21.66 17.27
CA PRO A 42 -14.72 -20.32 16.75
C PRO A 42 -13.49 -19.68 17.39
N THR A 43 -12.96 -18.66 16.73
CA THR A 43 -11.94 -17.80 17.34
C THR A 43 -12.63 -16.77 18.23
N VAL A 44 -12.25 -16.70 19.50
CA VAL A 44 -12.85 -15.80 20.49
C VAL A 44 -11.84 -14.72 20.87
N LEU A 45 -12.27 -13.47 20.77
CA LEU A 45 -11.51 -12.31 21.26
C LEU A 45 -12.23 -11.74 22.49
N GLU A 46 -11.49 -11.44 23.55
CA GLU A 46 -12.07 -10.87 24.78
C GLU A 46 -11.33 -9.61 25.22
N TRP A 47 -12.05 -8.72 25.91
CA TRP A 47 -11.52 -7.49 26.48
C TRP A 47 -11.71 -7.52 28.00
N HIS A 48 -10.60 -7.39 28.74
CA HIS A 48 -10.63 -7.40 30.21
C HIS A 48 -10.58 -5.98 30.80
N SER A 49 -10.34 -4.97 29.98
CA SER A 49 -10.32 -3.56 30.37
C SER A 49 -11.69 -2.91 30.17
N ALA A 50 -11.98 -1.88 30.96
CA ALA A 50 -13.16 -1.06 30.75
C ALA A 50 -13.09 -0.38 29.37
N VAL A 51 -14.10 -0.62 28.54
CA VAL A 51 -14.25 -0.01 27.21
C VAL A 51 -15.41 0.98 27.26
N PRO A 52 -15.19 2.25 26.89
CA PRO A 52 -16.28 3.22 26.76
C PRO A 52 -17.32 2.73 25.75
N ALA A 53 -18.61 2.88 26.09
CA ALA A 53 -19.72 2.49 25.22
C ALA A 53 -20.02 3.56 24.16
N VAL A 54 -19.01 3.88 23.36
CA VAL A 54 -19.10 4.78 22.19
C VAL A 54 -19.07 3.96 20.91
N PRO A 55 -19.65 4.47 19.80
CA PRO A 55 -19.51 3.83 18.49
C PRO A 55 -18.04 3.64 18.11
N GLY A 56 -17.80 2.70 17.21
CA GLY A 56 -16.44 2.40 16.76
C GLY A 56 -16.42 1.29 15.73
N ARG A 57 -15.28 0.58 15.67
CA ARG A 57 -15.03 -0.48 14.70
C ARG A 57 -14.29 -1.62 15.36
N LEU A 58 -14.68 -2.86 15.05
CA LEU A 58 -13.82 -4.02 15.27
C LEU A 58 -12.89 -4.15 14.07
N ARG A 59 -11.58 -4.00 14.29
CA ARG A 59 -10.56 -4.09 13.24
C ARG A 59 -9.77 -5.38 13.35
N LEU A 60 -9.59 -6.05 12.20
CA LEU A 60 -8.75 -7.23 12.03
C LEU A 60 -7.68 -6.97 10.96
N PHE A 61 -6.53 -7.63 11.08
CA PHE A 61 -5.46 -7.59 10.08
C PHE A 61 -5.14 -8.98 9.58
N VAL A 62 -5.13 -9.15 8.27
CA VAL A 62 -4.79 -10.42 7.62
C VAL A 62 -3.28 -10.68 7.77
N ALA A 63 -2.91 -11.85 8.29
CA ALA A 63 -1.52 -12.25 8.52
C ALA A 63 -0.96 -13.18 7.43
N CYS A 64 -1.79 -13.64 6.50
CA CYS A 64 -1.37 -14.50 5.40
C CYS A 64 -2.15 -14.17 4.12
N ASP A 65 -1.49 -14.25 2.96
CA ASP A 65 -2.10 -14.00 1.66
C ASP A 65 -3.37 -14.85 1.44
N VAL A 66 -4.41 -14.19 0.93
CA VAL A 66 -5.73 -14.77 0.59
C VAL A 66 -5.95 -14.66 -0.91
N ARG A 67 -6.43 -15.74 -1.53
CA ARG A 67 -6.59 -15.90 -2.99
C ARG A 67 -8.01 -16.25 -3.42
N ASP A 68 -8.96 -16.14 -2.51
CA ASP A 68 -10.37 -16.44 -2.67
C ASP A 68 -11.21 -15.32 -1.99
N VAL A 69 -12.53 -15.52 -1.98
CA VAL A 69 -13.49 -14.68 -1.26
C VAL A 69 -13.84 -15.37 0.05
N ARG A 70 -13.76 -14.63 1.15
CA ARG A 70 -14.04 -15.13 2.50
C ARG A 70 -15.00 -14.21 3.21
N ARG A 71 -15.95 -14.81 3.92
CA ARG A 71 -16.85 -14.10 4.82
C ARG A 71 -16.60 -14.56 6.24
N VAL A 72 -16.24 -13.63 7.13
CA VAL A 72 -16.08 -13.90 8.56
C VAL A 72 -17.28 -13.33 9.29
N GLU A 73 -18.05 -14.20 9.94
CA GLU A 73 -19.18 -13.81 10.76
C GLU A 73 -18.70 -13.44 12.16
N ALA A 74 -19.17 -12.30 12.66
CA ALA A 74 -18.91 -11.82 14.00
C ALA A 74 -20.20 -11.82 14.81
N ALA A 75 -20.14 -12.38 16.02
CA ALA A 75 -21.24 -12.39 16.97
C ALA A 75 -20.69 -12.24 18.39
N SER A 76 -21.51 -11.77 19.34
CA SER A 76 -21.14 -11.82 20.76
C SER A 76 -20.76 -13.24 21.15
N ALA A 77 -19.66 -13.41 21.88
CA ALA A 77 -19.20 -14.75 22.28
C ALA A 77 -20.13 -15.39 23.32
N ARG A 78 -20.74 -14.61 24.22
CA ARG A 78 -21.64 -15.11 25.27
C ARG A 78 -23.08 -15.32 24.81
N THR A 79 -23.68 -14.33 24.16
CA THR A 79 -25.11 -14.36 23.80
C THR A 79 -25.35 -14.89 22.39
N GLY A 80 -24.30 -14.95 21.57
CA GLY A 80 -24.41 -15.33 20.16
C GLY A 80 -25.11 -14.27 19.29
N ARG A 81 -25.40 -13.08 19.85
CA ARG A 81 -26.02 -11.96 19.12
C ARG A 81 -25.18 -11.59 17.90
N PRO A 82 -25.74 -11.57 16.67
CA PRO A 82 -25.01 -11.16 15.48
C PRO A 82 -24.51 -9.71 15.61
N LEU A 83 -23.25 -9.47 15.24
CA LEU A 83 -22.64 -8.14 15.18
C LEU A 83 -22.39 -7.70 13.74
N GLY A 84 -22.25 -8.65 12.82
CA GLY A 84 -22.11 -8.41 11.39
C GLY A 84 -21.15 -9.40 10.74
N SER A 85 -20.56 -9.02 9.60
CA SER A 85 -19.58 -9.87 8.93
C SER A 85 -18.55 -9.06 8.16
N PHE A 86 -17.31 -9.53 8.15
CA PHE A 86 -16.25 -9.04 7.26
C PHE A 86 -16.37 -9.72 5.89
N ASP A 87 -16.35 -8.92 4.83
CA ASP A 87 -16.23 -9.38 3.43
C ASP A 87 -14.78 -9.18 2.98
N ILE A 88 -14.03 -10.29 2.88
CA ILE A 88 -12.58 -10.32 2.66
C ILE A 88 -12.32 -10.96 1.31
N ARG A 89 -11.89 -10.17 0.33
CA ARG A 89 -11.69 -10.65 -1.05
C ARG A 89 -10.25 -10.48 -1.47
N TYR A 90 -9.57 -11.60 -1.74
CA TYR A 90 -8.19 -11.60 -2.23
C TYR A 90 -7.25 -10.72 -1.39
N ALA A 91 -7.39 -10.74 -0.07
CA ALA A 91 -6.62 -9.90 0.84
C ALA A 91 -5.12 -10.15 0.72
N ASP A 92 -4.33 -9.09 0.73
CA ASP A 92 -2.89 -9.17 0.92
C ASP A 92 -2.57 -9.37 2.42
N CYS A 93 -1.36 -9.84 2.69
CA CYS A 93 -0.84 -9.82 4.05
C CYS A 93 -0.73 -8.36 4.54
N HIS A 94 -0.96 -8.11 5.84
CA HIS A 94 -1.08 -6.78 6.47
C HIS A 94 -2.34 -5.97 6.09
N GLN A 95 -3.27 -6.53 5.31
CA GLN A 95 -4.50 -5.85 4.92
C GLN A 95 -5.47 -5.70 6.12
N PRO A 96 -5.88 -4.47 6.50
CA PRO A 96 -6.92 -4.28 7.50
C PRO A 96 -8.33 -4.46 6.94
N TYR A 97 -9.23 -4.87 7.83
CA TYR A 97 -10.66 -4.91 7.62
C TYR A 97 -11.39 -4.41 8.86
N ASP A 98 -12.41 -3.58 8.62
CA ASP A 98 -13.28 -3.04 9.67
C ASP A 98 -14.66 -3.65 9.62
N LEU A 99 -15.21 -3.88 10.80
CA LEU A 99 -16.62 -4.06 11.04
C LEU A 99 -17.13 -2.87 11.87
N PRO A 100 -17.91 -1.95 11.28
CA PRO A 100 -18.53 -0.86 12.03
C PRO A 100 -19.46 -1.38 13.13
N LEU A 101 -19.40 -0.77 14.32
CA LEU A 101 -20.18 -1.14 15.50
C LEU A 101 -20.82 0.13 16.09
N ASP A 102 -22.11 0.06 16.41
CA ASP A 102 -22.75 1.08 17.26
C ASP A 102 -22.32 0.92 18.73
N GLY A 103 -22.71 1.87 19.59
CA GLY A 103 -22.32 1.85 21.00
C GLY A 103 -22.81 0.62 21.78
N ASP A 104 -23.96 0.05 21.42
CA ASP A 104 -24.49 -1.16 22.06
C ASP A 104 -23.77 -2.42 21.58
N ALA A 105 -23.32 -2.44 20.34
CA ALA A 105 -22.46 -3.46 19.77
C ALA A 105 -21.06 -3.42 20.39
N VAL A 106 -20.45 -2.23 20.53
CA VAL A 106 -19.18 -2.04 21.24
C VAL A 106 -19.28 -2.52 22.69
N ARG A 107 -20.34 -2.14 23.41
CA ARG A 107 -20.56 -2.60 24.78
C ARG A 107 -20.64 -4.12 24.87
N ALA A 108 -21.36 -4.78 23.95
CA ALA A 108 -21.40 -6.23 23.95
C ALA A 108 -20.06 -6.87 23.60
N VAL A 109 -19.28 -6.33 22.67
CA VAL A 109 -17.93 -6.84 22.39
C VAL A 109 -17.04 -6.73 23.63
N ALA A 110 -17.12 -5.61 24.34
CA ALA A 110 -16.37 -5.38 25.56
C ALA A 110 -16.78 -6.32 26.71
N ASP A 111 -18.09 -6.47 26.95
CA ASP A 111 -18.61 -7.24 28.09
C ASP A 111 -18.67 -8.75 27.85
N GLU A 112 -18.74 -9.17 26.58
CA GLU A 112 -19.06 -10.54 26.19
C GLU A 112 -17.98 -11.20 25.33
N GLY A 113 -17.04 -10.42 24.81
CA GLY A 113 -16.15 -10.85 23.74
C GLY A 113 -16.87 -11.02 22.40
N VAL A 114 -16.09 -11.34 21.36
CA VAL A 114 -16.59 -11.63 20.01
C VAL A 114 -16.13 -13.01 19.58
N ARG A 115 -17.06 -13.82 19.06
CA ARG A 115 -16.76 -15.05 18.32
C ARG A 115 -16.68 -14.72 16.83
N LEU A 116 -15.62 -15.20 16.19
CA LEU A 116 -15.35 -15.08 14.77
C LEU A 116 -15.39 -16.46 14.14
N THR A 117 -16.23 -16.62 13.12
CA THR A 117 -16.41 -17.88 12.40
C THR A 117 -16.29 -17.64 10.90
N LEU A 118 -15.50 -18.45 10.21
CA LEU A 118 -15.43 -18.42 8.75
C LEU A 118 -16.68 -19.10 8.17
N ALA A 119 -17.39 -18.42 7.28
CA ALA A 119 -18.55 -18.99 6.59
C ALA A 119 -18.13 -20.15 5.68
N SER A 120 -19.00 -21.15 5.54
CA SER A 120 -18.66 -22.48 5.02
C SER A 120 -18.45 -22.58 3.51
N ASP A 121 -18.69 -21.53 2.71
CA ASP A 121 -18.62 -21.62 1.24
C ASP A 121 -18.32 -20.26 0.55
N PRO A 122 -17.33 -20.16 -0.35
CA PRO A 122 -16.23 -21.10 -0.60
C PRO A 122 -15.02 -20.72 0.25
N ALA A 123 -14.76 -21.44 1.35
CA ALA A 123 -13.52 -21.29 2.09
C ALA A 123 -12.97 -22.67 2.50
N THR A 124 -11.82 -23.05 1.93
CA THR A 124 -11.17 -24.34 2.19
C THR A 124 -10.05 -24.25 3.23
N GLU A 125 -9.55 -23.05 3.52
CA GLU A 125 -8.46 -22.79 4.47
C GLU A 125 -8.89 -21.73 5.51
N PRO A 126 -8.42 -21.82 6.77
CA PRO A 126 -8.63 -20.77 7.76
C PRO A 126 -8.12 -19.41 7.29
N LEU A 127 -8.78 -18.34 7.72
CA LEU A 127 -8.23 -16.98 7.62
C LEU A 127 -7.24 -16.76 8.76
N TRP A 128 -6.02 -16.36 8.46
CA TRP A 128 -5.01 -16.04 9.48
C TRP A 128 -5.01 -14.55 9.76
N ILE A 129 -5.11 -14.18 11.04
CA ILE A 129 -5.02 -12.81 11.51
C ILE A 129 -3.83 -12.63 12.46
N PHE A 130 -3.31 -11.41 12.61
CA PHE A 130 -2.37 -11.11 13.70
C PHE A 130 -3.09 -11.18 15.04
N SER A 131 -2.40 -11.61 16.11
CA SER A 131 -3.06 -11.87 17.40
C SER A 131 -2.24 -11.58 18.66
N GLY A 132 -0.90 -11.63 18.60
CA GLY A 132 -0.08 -11.59 19.82
C GLY A 132 0.51 -10.24 20.21
N PRO A 133 1.14 -10.17 21.39
CA PRO A 133 1.71 -8.95 21.95
C PRO A 133 3.01 -8.49 21.28
N ASP A 134 3.56 -9.30 20.38
CA ASP A 134 4.73 -9.04 19.55
C ASP A 134 4.41 -8.14 18.34
N ALA A 135 3.14 -8.07 17.91
CA ALA A 135 2.68 -7.07 16.95
C ALA A 135 2.41 -5.72 17.64
N PRO A 136 2.55 -4.57 16.93
CA PRO A 136 2.10 -3.26 17.39
C PRO A 136 0.61 -3.29 17.78
N VAL A 137 0.20 -2.45 18.75
CA VAL A 137 -1.19 -2.42 19.24
C VAL A 137 -2.18 -2.19 18.11
N GLU A 138 -1.81 -1.34 17.15
CA GLU A 138 -2.58 -0.96 15.97
C GLU A 138 -2.76 -2.11 14.98
N ARG A 139 -1.95 -3.18 15.09
CA ARG A 139 -1.99 -4.37 14.23
C ARG A 139 -2.69 -5.57 14.89
N ARG A 140 -3.00 -5.48 16.18
CA ARG A 140 -3.74 -6.50 16.91
C ARG A 140 -5.23 -6.36 16.64
N PRO A 141 -6.02 -7.44 16.81
CA PRO A 141 -7.47 -7.36 16.81
C PRO A 141 -7.89 -6.34 17.86
N SER A 142 -8.62 -5.31 17.46
CA SER A 142 -8.87 -4.16 18.35
C SER A 142 -10.22 -3.52 18.10
N LEU A 143 -10.75 -2.90 19.14
CA LEU A 143 -11.79 -1.89 19.02
C LEU A 143 -11.12 -0.54 18.74
N LEU A 144 -11.36 0.01 17.55
CA LEU A 144 -11.03 1.39 17.22
C LEU A 144 -12.25 2.25 17.57
N LEU A 145 -12.16 2.99 18.68
CA LEU A 145 -13.28 3.76 19.21
C LEU A 145 -13.31 5.16 18.63
N ASP A 146 -14.52 5.68 18.37
CA ASP A 146 -14.70 7.07 17.99
C ASP A 146 -14.35 7.99 19.17
N THR A 147 -13.75 9.14 18.88
CA THR A 147 -13.30 10.11 19.87
C THR A 147 -14.08 11.42 19.73
N GLU A 148 -14.36 12.12 20.82
CA GLU A 148 -15.09 13.41 20.79
C GLU A 148 -14.29 14.55 20.14
N ASP A 149 -12.96 14.48 20.17
CA ASP A 149 -12.03 15.47 19.58
C ASP A 149 -10.94 14.76 18.76
N PRO A 150 -11.30 14.22 17.58
CA PRO A 150 -10.37 13.48 16.73
C PRO A 150 -9.26 14.39 16.20
N SER A 151 -8.05 13.84 16.06
CA SER A 151 -6.98 14.51 15.32
C SER A 151 -7.42 14.87 13.91
N ALA A 152 -6.84 15.95 13.35
CA ALA A 152 -7.03 16.28 11.95
C ALA A 152 -6.66 15.05 11.09
N PRO A 153 -7.43 14.71 10.03
CA PRO A 153 -7.17 13.51 9.24
C PRO A 153 -5.72 13.41 8.75
N ALA A 154 -5.15 14.49 8.24
CA ALA A 154 -3.76 14.52 7.81
C ALA A 154 -2.76 14.29 8.97
N ALA A 155 -3.01 14.83 10.16
CA ALA A 155 -2.19 14.56 11.34
C ALA A 155 -2.28 13.08 11.78
N ALA A 156 -3.47 12.45 11.66
CA ALA A 156 -3.65 11.02 11.89
C ALA A 156 -2.85 10.18 10.88
N LEU A 157 -2.87 10.55 9.60
CA LEU A 157 -2.03 9.92 8.56
C LEU A 157 -0.54 10.04 8.91
N HIS A 158 -0.09 11.22 9.35
CA HIS A 158 1.30 11.42 9.76
C HIS A 158 1.67 10.51 10.93
N HIS A 159 0.83 10.47 11.97
CA HIS A 159 1.03 9.58 13.12
C HIS A 159 1.08 8.11 12.71
N HIS A 160 0.17 7.69 11.83
CA HIS A 160 0.12 6.33 11.30
C HIS A 160 1.41 5.97 10.54
N LEU A 161 1.79 6.77 9.54
CA LEU A 161 2.97 6.52 8.71
C LEU A 161 4.25 6.51 9.55
N THR A 162 4.36 7.40 10.53
CA THR A 162 5.55 7.51 11.40
C THR A 162 5.57 6.51 12.57
N SER A 163 4.84 5.40 12.43
CA SER A 163 4.82 4.26 13.36
C SER A 163 5.12 2.97 12.61
N ILE A 164 5.75 2.00 13.29
CA ILE A 164 5.91 0.62 12.82
C ILE A 164 4.55 -0.05 12.52
N GLY A 165 3.47 0.50 13.06
CA GLY A 165 2.09 0.14 12.71
C GLY A 165 1.76 0.36 11.23
N SER A 166 2.53 1.12 10.45
CA SER A 166 2.31 1.29 9.00
C SER A 166 3.07 0.31 8.10
N VAL A 167 3.89 -0.59 8.67
CA VAL A 167 4.70 -1.55 7.92
C VAL A 167 3.86 -2.45 7.00
N GLN A 168 4.35 -2.69 5.79
CA GLN A 168 3.70 -3.48 4.73
C GLN A 168 4.61 -4.60 4.26
N PRO A 169 4.11 -5.62 3.53
CA PRO A 169 4.97 -6.65 2.95
C PRO A 169 6.11 -6.05 2.12
N PHE A 170 7.33 -6.57 2.33
CA PHE A 170 8.50 -6.09 1.61
C PHE A 170 8.34 -6.27 0.10
N GLY A 171 8.52 -5.17 -0.62
CA GLY A 171 8.32 -5.06 -2.05
C GLY A 171 7.62 -3.76 -2.38
N TRP A 172 6.77 -3.76 -3.41
CA TRP A 172 6.12 -2.55 -3.90
C TRP A 172 5.23 -1.87 -2.84
N MET A 173 4.62 -2.66 -1.93
CA MET A 173 3.77 -2.11 -0.88
C MET A 173 4.61 -1.34 0.15
N GLU A 174 5.62 -1.98 0.73
CA GLU A 174 6.53 -1.34 1.69
C GLU A 174 7.32 -0.21 1.05
N GLY A 175 7.72 -0.36 -0.21
CA GLY A 175 8.42 0.68 -0.94
C GLY A 175 7.63 2.00 -1.06
N CYS A 176 6.29 1.93 -1.18
CA CYS A 176 5.45 3.13 -1.18
C CYS A 176 5.49 3.85 0.19
N VAL A 177 5.48 3.10 1.29
CA VAL A 177 5.56 3.65 2.65
C VAL A 177 6.96 4.18 2.96
N LEU A 178 8.01 3.46 2.56
CA LEU A 178 9.40 3.90 2.72
C LEU A 178 9.69 5.18 1.95
N ASP A 179 9.21 5.32 0.70
CA ASP A 179 9.33 6.59 -0.04
C ASP A 179 8.57 7.73 0.66
N ALA A 180 7.39 7.46 1.24
CA ALA A 180 6.65 8.45 2.02
C ALA A 180 7.43 8.91 3.25
N LEU A 181 7.98 7.96 4.02
CA LEU A 181 8.79 8.22 5.20
C LEU A 181 10.06 9.01 4.85
N TYR A 182 10.72 8.66 3.74
CA TYR A 182 11.89 9.39 3.25
C TYR A 182 11.53 10.83 2.84
N ASP A 183 10.43 11.01 2.09
CA ASP A 183 9.96 12.33 1.67
C ASP A 183 9.51 13.18 2.88
N LEU A 184 8.88 12.57 3.89
CA LEU A 184 8.50 13.25 5.14
C LEU A 184 9.72 13.67 5.95
N HIS A 185 10.70 12.78 6.13
CA HIS A 185 11.93 13.09 6.85
C HIS A 185 12.69 14.25 6.20
N THR A 186 12.78 14.26 4.87
CA THR A 186 13.48 15.32 4.11
C THR A 186 12.70 16.63 4.09
N THR A 187 11.36 16.58 4.12
CA THR A 187 10.50 17.77 4.14
C THR A 187 10.41 18.40 5.54
N PHE A 188 10.39 17.57 6.58
CA PHE A 188 10.25 17.99 7.98
C PHE A 188 11.45 17.53 8.82
N PRO A 189 12.68 18.03 8.57
CA PRO A 189 13.88 17.51 9.22
C PRO A 189 13.92 17.72 10.74
N ALA A 190 13.12 18.65 11.28
CA ALA A 190 12.97 18.85 12.72
C ALA A 190 12.07 17.80 13.39
N ASP A 191 11.24 17.09 12.63
CA ASP A 191 10.43 15.98 13.12
C ASP A 191 11.16 14.65 12.90
N THR A 192 11.71 14.09 13.97
CA THR A 192 12.51 12.86 13.91
C THR A 192 11.66 11.59 13.81
N ARG A 193 10.33 11.68 13.89
CA ARG A 193 9.43 10.50 13.87
C ARG A 193 9.55 9.74 12.55
N ALA A 194 9.58 10.45 11.42
CA ALA A 194 9.70 9.85 10.09
C ALA A 194 11.04 9.10 9.90
N GLU A 195 12.17 9.68 10.31
CA GLU A 195 13.48 9.00 10.24
C GLU A 195 13.55 7.79 11.18
N THR A 196 12.95 7.90 12.37
CA THR A 196 12.88 6.79 13.32
C THR A 196 12.09 5.63 12.73
N ALA A 197 10.88 5.91 12.21
CA ALA A 197 10.05 4.92 11.54
C ALA A 197 10.75 4.31 10.31
N LEU A 198 11.41 5.12 9.48
CA LEU A 198 12.16 4.65 8.31
C LEU A 198 13.23 3.62 8.69
N ARG A 199 13.98 3.88 9.77
CA ARG A 199 14.96 2.93 10.30
C ARG A 199 14.29 1.67 10.80
N ASP A 200 13.23 1.79 11.60
CA ASP A 200 12.57 0.66 12.25
C ASP A 200 11.89 -0.25 11.21
N HIS A 201 11.31 0.32 10.16
CA HIS A 201 10.76 -0.41 9.01
C HIS A 201 11.83 -1.21 8.25
N LEU A 202 12.99 -0.61 7.96
CA LEU A 202 14.07 -1.34 7.30
C LEU A 202 14.64 -2.45 8.20
N ALA A 203 14.71 -2.21 9.50
CA ALA A 203 15.28 -3.16 10.47
C ALA A 203 14.50 -4.47 10.60
N VAL A 204 13.20 -4.48 10.26
CA VAL A 204 12.43 -5.75 10.29
C VAL A 204 12.77 -6.67 9.11
N TYR A 205 13.29 -6.12 7.99
CA TYR A 205 13.63 -6.88 6.78
C TYR A 205 15.14 -7.08 6.58
N VAL A 206 15.95 -6.07 6.91
CA VAL A 206 17.39 -6.04 6.65
C VAL A 206 18.16 -6.32 7.94
N HIS A 207 18.71 -7.53 8.04
CA HIS A 207 19.43 -8.03 9.21
C HIS A 207 20.93 -8.11 8.89
N GLY A 208 21.62 -6.98 9.01
CA GLY A 208 23.00 -6.84 8.53
C GLY A 208 23.04 -7.05 7.01
N ILE A 209 23.76 -8.08 6.54
CA ILE A 209 23.83 -8.41 5.11
C ILE A 209 22.68 -9.31 4.63
N ARG A 210 21.78 -9.72 5.53
CA ARG A 210 20.71 -10.67 5.23
C ARG A 210 19.41 -9.95 4.97
N LEU A 211 18.64 -10.46 4.01
CA LEU A 211 17.30 -9.99 3.70
C LEU A 211 16.30 -11.08 4.09
N ARG A 212 15.30 -10.76 4.92
CA ARG A 212 14.30 -11.73 5.40
C ARG A 212 12.90 -11.15 5.24
N TYR A 213 12.10 -11.80 4.42
CA TYR A 213 10.73 -11.41 4.13
C TYR A 213 10.00 -12.54 3.38
N GLU A 214 8.74 -12.33 3.09
CA GLU A 214 7.86 -13.23 2.36
C GLU A 214 7.51 -12.68 0.97
N ASP A 215 7.32 -13.57 0.00
CA ASP A 215 6.77 -13.21 -1.30
C ASP A 215 5.25 -12.93 -1.23
N PRO A 216 4.61 -12.47 -2.32
CA PRO A 216 3.18 -12.16 -2.33
C PRO A 216 2.24 -13.35 -2.07
N ARG A 217 2.77 -14.57 -1.89
CA ARG A 217 2.02 -15.77 -1.48
C ARG A 217 2.37 -16.20 -0.04
N SER A 218 2.96 -15.29 0.73
CA SER A 218 3.45 -15.52 2.10
C SER A 218 4.54 -16.60 2.21
N ARG A 219 5.23 -16.94 1.10
CA ARG A 219 6.34 -17.91 1.13
C ARG A 219 7.66 -17.21 1.43
N PRO A 220 8.57 -17.80 2.21
CA PRO A 220 9.86 -17.19 2.47
C PRO A 220 10.65 -16.83 1.20
N ALA A 221 11.16 -15.61 1.16
CA ALA A 221 12.00 -15.06 0.08
C ALA A 221 13.37 -14.60 0.60
N ASN A 222 13.90 -15.28 1.62
CA ASN A 222 15.17 -14.89 2.26
C ASN A 222 16.32 -14.78 1.25
N ASP A 223 17.07 -13.68 1.33
CA ASP A 223 18.28 -13.40 0.56
C ASP A 223 18.13 -13.53 -0.96
N ARG A 224 16.91 -13.29 -1.46
CA ARG A 224 16.59 -13.23 -2.89
C ARG A 224 15.52 -12.18 -3.16
N VAL A 225 15.33 -11.84 -4.43
CA VAL A 225 14.28 -10.93 -4.91
C VAL A 225 13.22 -11.76 -5.64
N TYR A 226 11.97 -11.79 -5.15
CA TYR A 226 10.96 -12.70 -5.70
C TYR A 226 10.53 -12.35 -7.14
N GLY A 227 10.61 -11.07 -7.53
CA GLY A 227 10.10 -10.54 -8.80
C GLY A 227 10.33 -9.04 -8.91
N ILE A 228 9.89 -8.42 -10.00
CA ILE A 228 10.18 -7.00 -10.28
C ILE A 228 9.50 -6.04 -9.28
N GLU A 229 8.46 -6.50 -8.60
CA GLU A 229 7.77 -5.71 -7.58
C GLU A 229 8.56 -5.65 -6.27
N ALA A 230 9.47 -6.59 -6.04
CA ALA A 230 10.27 -6.66 -4.80
C ALA A 230 11.40 -5.61 -4.76
N THR A 231 11.65 -4.89 -5.86
CA THR A 231 12.85 -4.04 -5.99
C THR A 231 12.66 -2.60 -5.53
N LEU A 232 11.43 -2.17 -5.25
CA LEU A 232 11.14 -0.79 -4.82
C LEU A 232 11.83 -0.39 -3.49
N PRO A 233 11.83 -1.20 -2.42
CA PRO A 233 12.47 -0.82 -1.15
C PRO A 233 13.97 -0.53 -1.27
N PHE A 234 14.64 -1.10 -2.28
CA PHE A 234 16.07 -0.86 -2.50
C PHE A 234 16.38 0.58 -2.92
N ALA A 235 15.40 1.37 -3.39
CA ALA A 235 15.58 2.81 -3.58
C ALA A 235 15.95 3.49 -2.26
N VAL A 236 15.19 3.25 -1.19
CA VAL A 236 15.47 3.83 0.12
C VAL A 236 16.74 3.24 0.74
N VAL A 237 16.99 1.94 0.56
CA VAL A 237 18.28 1.34 0.98
C VAL A 237 19.44 2.07 0.32
N ALA A 238 19.38 2.32 -0.99
CA ALA A 238 20.43 3.03 -1.73
C ALA A 238 20.57 4.51 -1.32
N LYS A 239 19.45 5.19 -1.01
CA LYS A 239 19.47 6.57 -0.49
C LYS A 239 20.17 6.69 0.87
N ARG A 240 20.04 5.68 1.73
CA ARG A 240 20.65 5.69 3.08
C ARG A 240 22.06 5.15 3.10
N ASP A 241 22.31 4.05 2.40
CA ASP A 241 23.63 3.41 2.30
C ASP A 241 23.83 2.84 0.89
N PRO A 242 24.42 3.62 -0.05
CA PRO A 242 24.61 3.18 -1.43
C PRO A 242 25.64 2.06 -1.58
N ARG A 243 26.34 1.68 -0.50
CA ARG A 243 27.28 0.56 -0.47
C ARG A 243 26.73 -0.65 0.30
N HIS A 244 25.47 -0.60 0.72
CA HIS A 244 24.88 -1.69 1.49
C HIS A 244 24.92 -3.01 0.68
N PRO A 245 25.44 -4.12 1.23
CA PRO A 245 25.65 -5.35 0.47
C PRO A 245 24.38 -5.95 -0.13
N THR A 246 23.21 -5.71 0.47
CA THR A 246 21.92 -6.22 -0.06
C THR A 246 21.54 -5.60 -1.40
N LEU A 247 22.09 -4.43 -1.78
CA LEU A 247 21.84 -3.81 -3.09
C LEU A 247 22.27 -4.72 -4.25
N ARG A 248 23.25 -5.61 -4.02
CA ARG A 248 23.66 -6.63 -4.99
C ARG A 248 22.50 -7.57 -5.36
N LEU A 249 21.63 -7.91 -4.41
CA LEU A 249 20.46 -8.77 -4.66
C LEU A 249 19.51 -8.16 -5.71
N ALA A 250 19.32 -6.84 -5.66
CA ALA A 250 18.50 -6.13 -6.64
C ALA A 250 19.17 -6.12 -8.02
N ILE A 251 20.47 -5.79 -8.09
CA ILE A 251 21.23 -5.79 -9.34
C ILE A 251 21.20 -7.16 -10.02
N ASP A 252 21.53 -8.22 -9.27
CA ASP A 252 21.58 -9.59 -9.79
C ASP A 252 20.19 -10.03 -10.27
N SER A 253 19.13 -9.63 -9.54
CA SER A 253 17.75 -9.91 -9.96
C SER A 253 17.34 -9.14 -11.21
N TRP A 254 17.80 -7.91 -11.41
CA TRP A 254 17.51 -7.15 -12.63
C TRP A 254 18.21 -7.77 -13.82
N ASP A 255 19.50 -8.10 -13.69
CA ASP A 255 20.30 -8.72 -14.74
C ASP A 255 19.67 -10.09 -15.16
N ALA A 256 19.27 -10.92 -14.19
CA ALA A 256 18.63 -12.22 -14.46
C ALA A 256 17.24 -12.14 -15.13
N ARG A 257 16.58 -10.98 -15.08
CA ARG A 257 15.20 -10.76 -15.58
C ARG A 257 15.14 -9.84 -16.80
N THR A 258 16.29 -9.44 -17.31
CA THR A 258 16.38 -8.56 -18.47
C THR A 258 16.12 -9.35 -19.74
N ASP A 259 15.08 -8.97 -20.48
CA ASP A 259 14.78 -9.56 -21.79
C ASP A 259 15.75 -9.03 -22.89
N PRO A 260 15.74 -9.61 -24.11
CA PRO A 260 16.63 -9.18 -25.18
C PRO A 260 16.48 -7.71 -25.63
N HIS A 261 15.39 -7.04 -25.26
CA HIS A 261 15.17 -5.61 -25.53
C HIS A 261 15.60 -4.72 -24.35
N GLY A 262 16.20 -5.31 -23.32
CA GLY A 262 16.68 -4.63 -22.12
C GLY A 262 15.56 -4.29 -21.13
N CYS A 263 14.39 -4.91 -21.22
CA CYS A 263 13.33 -4.73 -20.23
C CYS A 263 13.47 -5.76 -19.12
N VAL A 264 13.62 -5.30 -17.88
CA VAL A 264 13.51 -6.15 -16.70
C VAL A 264 12.03 -6.47 -16.50
N LYS A 265 11.67 -7.75 -16.54
CA LYS A 265 10.27 -8.18 -16.36
C LYS A 265 10.16 -9.59 -15.78
N ASP A 266 8.99 -9.90 -15.22
CA ASP A 266 8.54 -11.27 -15.02
C ASP A 266 7.92 -11.79 -16.34
N ALA A 267 6.88 -12.63 -16.30
CA ALA A 267 6.23 -13.09 -17.52
C ALA A 267 5.65 -11.93 -18.37
N PRO A 268 4.75 -11.07 -17.85
CA PRO A 268 4.28 -9.89 -18.58
C PRO A 268 5.25 -8.70 -18.47
N THR A 269 5.22 -7.80 -19.44
CA THR A 269 5.72 -6.42 -19.20
C THR A 269 4.63 -5.67 -18.47
N THR A 270 4.97 -4.94 -17.40
CA THR A 270 3.96 -4.24 -16.60
C THR A 270 4.34 -2.80 -16.27
N ALA A 271 3.32 -1.94 -16.05
CA ALA A 271 3.48 -0.52 -15.74
C ALA A 271 4.11 -0.31 -14.35
N GLU A 272 3.89 -1.24 -13.42
CA GLU A 272 4.51 -1.30 -12.09
C GLU A 272 6.02 -1.06 -12.19
N GLY A 273 6.70 -1.68 -13.17
CA GLY A 273 8.15 -1.59 -13.31
C GLY A 273 8.70 -0.21 -13.69
N CYS A 274 7.87 0.78 -14.08
CA CYS A 274 8.34 2.16 -14.14
C CYS A 274 8.71 2.65 -12.73
N TYR A 275 7.89 2.33 -11.73
CA TYR A 275 8.14 2.74 -10.35
C TYR A 275 8.97 1.70 -9.58
N THR A 276 8.71 0.40 -9.74
CA THR A 276 9.40 -0.62 -8.93
C THR A 276 10.77 -1.01 -9.45
N VAL A 277 11.13 -0.67 -10.70
CA VAL A 277 12.44 -1.00 -11.31
C VAL A 277 13.19 0.25 -11.76
N ALA A 278 12.60 1.07 -12.64
CA ALA A 278 13.33 2.20 -13.23
C ALA A 278 13.76 3.21 -12.16
N TYR A 279 12.87 3.54 -11.22
CA TYR A 279 13.17 4.47 -10.15
C TYR A 279 14.29 3.95 -9.20
N PRO A 280 14.24 2.72 -8.64
CA PRO A 280 15.35 2.20 -7.85
C PRO A 280 16.68 2.12 -8.61
N MET A 281 16.66 1.79 -9.91
CA MET A 281 17.86 1.84 -10.76
C MET A 281 18.41 3.27 -10.84
N ALA A 282 17.56 4.27 -11.07
CA ALA A 282 17.97 5.67 -11.14
C ALA A 282 18.54 6.19 -9.82
N VAL A 283 17.89 5.87 -8.69
CA VAL A 283 18.39 6.21 -7.36
C VAL A 283 19.77 5.61 -7.13
N LEU A 284 19.95 4.32 -7.40
CA LEU A 284 21.24 3.66 -7.21
C LEU A 284 22.31 4.20 -8.17
N ALA A 285 21.94 4.45 -9.43
CA ALA A 285 22.82 5.06 -10.42
C ALA A 285 23.30 6.45 -9.98
N GLN A 286 22.40 7.24 -9.38
CA GLN A 286 22.73 8.57 -8.89
C GLN A 286 23.63 8.49 -7.64
N ALA A 287 23.33 7.59 -6.72
CA ALA A 287 24.09 7.44 -5.48
C ALA A 287 25.49 6.82 -5.68
N THR A 288 25.70 6.05 -6.75
CA THR A 288 26.96 5.35 -7.04
C THR A 288 27.74 5.91 -8.24
N GLY A 289 27.11 6.75 -9.08
CA GLY A 289 27.68 7.18 -10.35
C GLY A 289 27.67 6.12 -11.46
N ASP A 290 26.95 5.00 -11.29
CA ASP A 290 26.91 3.92 -12.27
C ASP A 290 26.10 4.31 -13.53
N ALA A 291 26.82 4.59 -14.62
CA ALA A 291 26.24 4.93 -15.92
C ALA A 291 25.42 3.80 -16.55
N ARG A 292 25.76 2.52 -16.28
CA ARG A 292 25.01 1.37 -16.81
C ARG A 292 23.62 1.32 -16.19
N LEU A 293 23.52 1.53 -14.88
CA LEU A 293 22.22 1.59 -14.19
C LEU A 293 21.39 2.80 -14.64
N ARG A 294 22.04 3.95 -14.89
CA ARG A 294 21.40 5.14 -15.45
C ARG A 294 20.75 4.85 -16.81
N GLU A 295 21.50 4.27 -17.74
CA GLU A 295 20.99 3.88 -19.05
C GLU A 295 19.91 2.80 -18.95
N ALA A 296 20.05 1.84 -18.03
CA ALA A 296 19.07 0.80 -17.80
C ALA A 296 17.73 1.37 -17.28
N ALA A 297 17.76 2.35 -16.37
CA ALA A 297 16.58 3.04 -15.86
C ALA A 297 15.80 3.74 -16.99
N ILE A 298 16.50 4.52 -17.82
CA ILE A 298 15.90 5.20 -18.99
C ILE A 298 15.31 4.19 -19.96
N ARG A 299 16.03 3.09 -20.21
CA ARG A 299 15.56 2.01 -21.07
C ARG A 299 14.28 1.36 -20.54
N GLN A 300 14.15 1.17 -19.22
CA GLN A 300 12.93 0.64 -18.62
C GLN A 300 11.71 1.51 -18.96
N LEU A 301 11.84 2.83 -18.86
CA LEU A 301 10.77 3.78 -19.16
C LEU A 301 10.40 3.77 -20.65
N ARG A 302 11.41 3.89 -21.54
CA ARG A 302 11.20 3.93 -22.99
C ARG A 302 10.59 2.62 -23.52
N VAL A 303 11.03 1.46 -23.02
CA VAL A 303 10.45 0.17 -23.43
C VAL A 303 9.01 0.02 -22.94
N ARG A 304 8.72 0.43 -21.70
CA ARG A 304 7.36 0.36 -21.14
C ARG A 304 6.41 1.30 -21.85
N ARG A 305 6.82 2.53 -22.17
CA ARG A 305 6.07 3.42 -23.08
C ARG A 305 5.66 2.69 -24.35
N ARG A 306 6.63 2.19 -25.13
CA ARG A 306 6.35 1.48 -26.40
C ARG A 306 5.42 0.27 -26.25
N ARG A 307 5.52 -0.48 -25.13
CA ARG A 307 4.77 -1.72 -24.93
C ARG A 307 3.37 -1.49 -24.37
N LEU A 308 3.20 -0.50 -23.50
CA LEU A 308 2.02 -0.34 -22.66
C LEU A 308 1.11 0.81 -23.08
N THR A 309 1.53 1.66 -24.01
CA THR A 309 0.67 2.71 -24.56
C THR A 309 0.16 2.32 -25.95
N TRP A 310 -1.13 2.54 -26.22
CA TRP A 310 -1.75 2.33 -27.53
C TRP A 310 -2.98 3.24 -27.68
N ASP A 311 -3.08 3.98 -28.79
CA ASP A 311 -4.18 4.92 -29.09
C ASP A 311 -4.59 5.79 -27.89
N ASP A 312 -3.62 6.55 -27.38
CA ASP A 312 -3.65 7.36 -26.14
C ASP A 312 -3.84 6.59 -24.83
N ASP A 313 -4.30 5.36 -24.84
CA ASP A 313 -4.53 4.61 -23.62
C ASP A 313 -3.27 3.99 -23.04
N LEU A 314 -3.29 3.83 -21.72
CA LEU A 314 -2.28 3.14 -20.95
C LEU A 314 -2.84 1.81 -20.47
N TYR A 315 -2.09 0.74 -20.65
CA TYR A 315 -2.44 -0.59 -20.17
C TYR A 315 -1.50 -1.00 -19.04
N LEU A 316 -2.02 -1.67 -18.02
CA LEU A 316 -1.16 -2.16 -16.94
C LEU A 316 -0.15 -3.18 -17.46
N ARG A 317 -0.58 -4.10 -18.35
CA ARG A 317 0.25 -5.26 -18.75
C ARG A 317 0.17 -5.54 -20.24
N LEU A 318 1.31 -5.94 -20.79
CA LEU A 318 1.44 -6.66 -22.06
C LEU A 318 1.78 -8.13 -21.75
N LEU A 319 0.87 -9.03 -22.08
CA LEU A 319 1.00 -10.47 -21.84
C LEU A 319 1.92 -11.13 -22.90
N PRO A 320 2.44 -12.34 -22.63
CA PRO A 320 3.29 -13.07 -23.59
C PRO A 320 2.61 -13.36 -24.94
N ASP A 321 1.29 -13.46 -24.98
CA ASP A 321 0.50 -13.65 -26.20
C ASP A 321 0.28 -12.36 -27.02
N GLY A 322 0.81 -11.23 -26.55
CA GLY A 322 0.70 -9.92 -27.20
C GLY A 322 -0.54 -9.12 -26.82
N SER A 323 -1.46 -9.69 -26.01
CA SER A 323 -2.64 -8.97 -25.54
C SER A 323 -2.29 -7.93 -24.46
N ARG A 324 -3.09 -6.85 -24.42
CA ARG A 324 -2.99 -5.81 -23.40
C ARG A 324 -4.24 -5.78 -22.53
N VAL A 325 -4.06 -5.69 -21.22
CA VAL A 325 -5.12 -5.81 -20.21
C VAL A 325 -5.08 -4.67 -19.18
N TYR A 326 -6.19 -4.46 -18.45
CA TYR A 326 -6.38 -3.34 -17.52
C TYR A 326 -6.16 -1.97 -18.19
N ARG A 327 -6.86 -1.77 -19.33
CA ARG A 327 -6.87 -0.49 -20.06
C ARG A 327 -7.31 0.63 -19.12
N ASN A 328 -6.49 1.66 -18.97
CA ASN A 328 -6.72 2.84 -18.16
C ASN A 328 -7.05 2.63 -16.68
N TRP A 329 -6.57 1.54 -16.09
CA TRP A 329 -6.70 1.31 -14.65
C TRP A 329 -5.93 2.38 -13.84
N ALA A 330 -6.55 2.98 -12.82
CA ALA A 330 -6.01 4.11 -12.07
C ALA A 330 -4.65 3.82 -11.44
N ARG A 331 -4.48 2.64 -10.85
CA ARG A 331 -3.19 2.22 -10.32
C ARG A 331 -2.14 1.99 -11.40
N ALA A 332 -2.52 1.61 -12.63
CA ALA A 332 -1.56 1.56 -13.75
C ALA A 332 -1.01 2.96 -14.04
N TYR A 333 -1.88 3.98 -14.06
CA TYR A 333 -1.47 5.38 -14.20
C TYR A 333 -0.57 5.83 -13.04
N ALA A 334 -0.92 5.50 -11.80
CA ALA A 334 -0.08 5.80 -10.64
C ALA A 334 1.33 5.25 -10.83
N TRP A 335 1.49 3.96 -11.09
CA TRP A 335 2.82 3.36 -11.25
C TRP A 335 3.59 3.85 -12.45
N TYR A 336 2.89 4.13 -13.56
CA TYR A 336 3.50 4.61 -14.77
C TYR A 336 3.99 6.05 -14.63
N LEU A 337 3.08 6.96 -14.23
CA LEU A 337 3.35 8.38 -14.13
C LEU A 337 4.26 8.72 -12.95
N LEU A 338 4.01 8.15 -11.76
CA LEU A 338 4.89 8.33 -10.60
C LEU A 338 6.27 7.73 -10.89
N GLY A 339 6.33 6.57 -11.53
CA GLY A 339 7.57 5.94 -11.93
C GLY A 339 8.39 6.79 -12.91
N LEU A 340 7.74 7.38 -13.93
CA LEU A 340 8.37 8.36 -14.83
C LEU A 340 8.92 9.55 -14.03
N VAL A 341 8.06 10.26 -13.30
CA VAL A 341 8.42 11.51 -12.62
C VAL A 341 9.52 11.28 -11.57
N ARG A 342 9.43 10.23 -10.74
CA ARG A 342 10.47 9.92 -9.75
C ARG A 342 11.78 9.51 -10.40
N THR A 343 11.76 8.64 -11.41
CA THR A 343 12.99 8.24 -12.11
C THR A 343 13.69 9.46 -12.71
N LEU A 344 12.95 10.30 -13.44
CA LEU A 344 13.50 11.50 -14.08
C LEU A 344 13.99 12.53 -13.05
N SER A 345 13.28 12.68 -11.94
CA SER A 345 13.69 13.53 -10.81
C SER A 345 15.05 13.13 -10.23
N GLU A 346 15.34 11.84 -10.12
CA GLU A 346 16.60 11.33 -9.58
C GLU A 346 17.76 11.45 -10.59
N LEU A 347 17.46 11.32 -11.89
CA LEU A 347 18.46 11.45 -12.94
C LEU A 347 18.82 12.91 -13.24
N GLY A 348 17.92 13.85 -12.95
CA GLY A 348 18.09 15.27 -13.29
C GLY A 348 18.06 15.51 -14.79
N ASP A 349 18.69 16.60 -15.24
CA ASP A 349 18.68 17.01 -16.66
C ASP A 349 19.71 16.27 -17.54
N GLN A 350 20.45 15.29 -16.99
CA GLN A 350 21.44 14.50 -17.72
C GLN A 350 21.28 12.99 -17.46
N PRO A 351 21.14 12.16 -18.52
CA PRO A 351 21.17 12.49 -19.95
C PRO A 351 19.85 13.12 -20.45
N ASP A 352 19.80 13.47 -21.74
CA ASP A 352 18.57 13.93 -22.40
C ASP A 352 17.44 12.91 -22.24
N THR A 353 16.40 13.35 -21.54
CA THR A 353 15.19 12.61 -21.19
C THR A 353 13.93 13.41 -21.52
N ASP A 354 14.03 14.41 -22.41
CA ASP A 354 12.88 15.23 -22.79
C ASP A 354 11.76 14.40 -23.43
N ASP A 355 12.11 13.35 -24.18
CA ASP A 355 11.13 12.39 -24.72
C ASP A 355 10.29 11.68 -23.65
N LEU A 356 10.85 11.53 -22.44
CA LEU A 356 10.18 10.91 -21.29
C LEU A 356 9.41 11.94 -20.47
N TRP A 357 9.86 13.19 -20.39
CA TRP A 357 9.06 14.29 -19.83
C TRP A 357 7.85 14.61 -20.71
N ASP A 358 7.97 14.53 -22.03
CA ASP A 358 6.85 14.63 -22.97
C ASP A 358 5.83 13.51 -22.72
N GLU A 359 6.30 12.30 -22.48
CA GLU A 359 5.43 11.17 -22.12
C GLU A 359 4.75 11.38 -20.76
N ALA A 360 5.48 11.85 -19.75
CA ALA A 360 4.91 12.18 -18.44
C ALA A 360 3.83 13.28 -18.58
N THR A 361 4.08 14.30 -19.39
CA THR A 361 3.12 15.37 -19.72
C THR A 361 1.89 14.84 -20.44
N ARG A 362 2.08 13.93 -21.41
CA ARG A 362 0.97 13.25 -22.13
C ARG A 362 0.09 12.47 -21.15
N ALA A 363 0.70 11.64 -20.30
CA ALA A 363 -0.01 10.84 -19.31
C ALA A 363 -0.72 11.69 -18.25
N ALA A 364 -0.08 12.77 -17.77
CA ALA A 364 -0.70 13.75 -16.87
C ALA A 364 -1.92 14.42 -17.52
N ARG A 365 -1.80 14.93 -18.75
CA ARG A 365 -2.92 15.53 -19.49
C ARG A 365 -4.12 14.59 -19.62
N LEU A 366 -3.86 13.32 -19.92
CA LEU A 366 -4.92 12.31 -20.02
C LEU A 366 -5.58 12.03 -18.68
N ALA A 367 -4.79 11.92 -17.60
CA ALA A 367 -5.33 11.77 -16.26
C ALA A 367 -6.21 12.97 -15.90
N LEU A 368 -5.72 14.20 -16.08
CA LEU A 368 -6.49 15.43 -15.82
C LEU A 368 -7.83 15.45 -16.57
N SER A 369 -7.86 15.00 -17.83
CA SER A 369 -9.09 14.98 -18.64
C SER A 369 -10.12 13.93 -18.23
N ARG A 370 -9.77 13.01 -17.33
CA ARG A 370 -10.58 11.84 -16.93
C ARG A 370 -10.87 11.80 -15.43
N ARG A 371 -10.79 12.96 -14.77
CA ARG A 371 -11.20 13.12 -13.37
C ARG A 371 -12.71 12.92 -13.23
N ASN A 372 -13.14 12.37 -12.11
CA ASN A 372 -14.54 12.25 -11.75
C ASN A 372 -15.06 13.54 -11.10
N ALA A 373 -16.37 13.59 -10.82
CA ALA A 373 -17.01 14.76 -10.23
C ALA A 373 -16.55 15.09 -8.80
N ALA A 374 -15.90 14.15 -8.12
CA ALA A 374 -15.32 14.36 -6.79
C ALA A 374 -13.89 14.90 -6.85
N GLY A 375 -13.35 15.22 -8.03
CA GLY A 375 -12.01 15.78 -8.18
C GLY A 375 -10.88 14.75 -8.12
N ILE A 376 -11.19 13.45 -8.04
CA ILE A 376 -10.21 12.35 -8.06
C ILE A 376 -10.47 11.44 -9.27
N TRP A 377 -10.00 10.19 -9.26
CA TRP A 377 -10.18 9.25 -10.37
C TRP A 377 -10.97 8.01 -9.95
N ASP A 378 -11.76 7.49 -10.90
CA ASP A 378 -12.40 6.19 -10.78
C ASP A 378 -11.39 5.06 -11.02
N CYS A 379 -11.70 3.83 -10.57
CA CYS A 379 -10.80 2.67 -10.70
C CYS A 379 -10.31 2.46 -12.13
N TYR A 380 -11.16 2.76 -13.11
CA TYR A 380 -10.79 2.91 -14.50
C TYR A 380 -11.09 4.34 -14.96
N LEU A 381 -10.06 5.04 -15.43
CA LEU A 381 -10.14 6.47 -15.76
C LEU A 381 -11.18 6.72 -16.85
N GLY A 382 -12.14 7.62 -16.57
CA GLY A 382 -13.23 7.95 -17.48
C GLY A 382 -14.38 6.94 -17.46
N GLU A 383 -14.39 6.00 -16.51
CA GLU A 383 -15.47 5.01 -16.35
C GLU A 383 -16.13 5.12 -14.96
N PRO A 384 -17.09 6.06 -14.76
CA PRO A 384 -17.72 6.31 -13.45
C PRO A 384 -18.38 5.08 -12.81
N ALA A 385 -18.85 4.14 -13.63
CA ALA A 385 -19.44 2.88 -13.17
C ALA A 385 -18.47 2.02 -12.34
N THR A 386 -17.15 2.26 -12.46
CA THR A 386 -16.14 1.53 -11.69
C THR A 386 -15.90 2.11 -10.30
N ALA A 387 -16.55 3.23 -9.96
CA ALA A 387 -16.44 4.00 -8.71
C ALA A 387 -15.06 4.60 -8.43
N ALA A 388 -15.03 5.64 -7.60
CA ALA A 388 -13.82 6.30 -7.12
C ALA A 388 -12.80 5.29 -6.54
N GLU A 389 -11.51 5.54 -6.76
CA GLU A 389 -10.42 4.68 -6.31
C GLU A 389 -9.28 5.52 -5.75
N THR A 390 -9.02 5.38 -4.44
CA THR A 390 -8.18 6.33 -3.71
C THR A 390 -6.68 6.06 -3.82
N CYS A 391 -6.25 4.80 -3.97
CA CYS A 391 -4.82 4.47 -4.05
C CYS A 391 -4.20 4.96 -5.37
N GLY A 392 -4.85 4.69 -6.50
CA GLY A 392 -4.46 5.20 -7.81
C GLY A 392 -4.55 6.72 -7.86
N SER A 393 -5.60 7.31 -7.28
CA SER A 393 -5.74 8.76 -7.19
C SER A 393 -4.60 9.42 -6.40
N ALA A 394 -4.22 8.86 -5.24
CA ALA A 394 -3.10 9.34 -4.44
C ALA A 394 -1.79 9.29 -5.23
N GLY A 395 -1.51 8.19 -5.94
CA GLY A 395 -0.29 8.04 -6.73
C GLY A 395 -0.23 8.95 -7.96
N ILE A 396 -1.37 9.15 -8.66
CA ILE A 396 -1.46 10.12 -9.78
C ILE A 396 -1.21 11.53 -9.26
N ALA A 397 -1.91 11.95 -8.21
CA ALA A 397 -1.75 13.28 -7.63
C ALA A 397 -0.32 13.51 -7.10
N ALA A 398 0.30 12.52 -6.45
CA ALA A 398 1.69 12.60 -6.01
C ALA A 398 2.64 12.87 -7.20
N ALA A 399 2.43 12.19 -8.32
CA ALA A 399 3.24 12.40 -9.52
C ALA A 399 3.04 13.80 -10.13
N LEU A 400 1.81 14.33 -10.08
CA LEU A 400 1.52 15.71 -10.51
C LEU A 400 2.27 16.73 -9.63
N ALA A 401 2.18 16.60 -8.30
CA ALA A 401 2.87 17.50 -7.37
C ALA A 401 4.40 17.43 -7.53
N LEU A 402 4.97 16.23 -7.65
CA LEU A 402 6.41 16.04 -7.89
C LEU A 402 6.87 16.60 -9.24
N GLY A 403 6.02 16.53 -10.29
CA GLY A 403 6.34 17.13 -11.58
C GLY A 403 6.31 18.66 -11.54
N VAL A 404 5.42 19.26 -10.74
CA VAL A 404 5.41 20.71 -10.46
C VAL A 404 6.67 21.10 -9.68
N GLU A 405 7.07 20.31 -8.68
CA GLU A 405 8.30 20.54 -7.90
C GLU A 405 9.55 20.58 -8.80
N ARG A 406 9.57 19.77 -9.87
CA ARG A 406 10.64 19.79 -10.89
C ARG A 406 10.51 20.88 -11.95
N GLY A 407 9.49 21.73 -11.86
CA GLY A 407 9.22 22.77 -12.86
C GLY A 407 8.83 22.23 -14.24
N ARG A 408 8.43 20.96 -14.32
CA ARG A 408 8.05 20.29 -15.58
C ARG A 408 6.53 20.29 -15.80
N PHE A 409 5.74 20.46 -14.74
CA PHE A 409 4.29 20.68 -14.79
C PHE A 409 3.90 22.06 -14.23
N ALA A 410 2.70 22.54 -14.56
CA ALA A 410 2.25 23.87 -14.18
C ALA A 410 1.58 23.88 -12.80
N ALA A 411 1.97 24.81 -11.94
CA ALA A 411 1.44 24.90 -10.58
C ALA A 411 -0.07 25.24 -10.56
N ASP A 412 -0.54 26.10 -11.47
CA ASP A 412 -1.94 26.53 -11.59
C ASP A 412 -2.87 25.51 -12.25
N ARG A 413 -2.31 24.42 -12.80
CA ARG A 413 -3.07 23.33 -13.42
C ARG A 413 -2.83 22.01 -12.71
N GLU A 414 -1.66 21.40 -12.89
CA GLU A 414 -1.35 20.12 -12.24
C GLU A 414 -1.23 20.25 -10.72
N GLY A 415 -0.65 21.34 -10.22
CA GLY A 415 -0.52 21.60 -8.78
C GLY A 415 -1.88 21.79 -8.10
N ALA A 416 -2.76 22.60 -8.70
CA ALA A 416 -4.12 22.81 -8.22
C ALA A 416 -4.93 21.49 -8.17
N VAL A 417 -4.79 20.64 -9.20
CA VAL A 417 -5.44 19.31 -9.24
C VAL A 417 -4.89 18.40 -8.14
N ALA A 418 -3.57 18.41 -7.91
CA ALA A 418 -2.95 17.62 -6.86
C ALA A 418 -3.41 18.05 -5.46
N GLN A 419 -3.57 19.36 -5.24
CA GLN A 419 -4.10 19.91 -3.99
C GLN A 419 -5.57 19.54 -3.76
N GLU A 420 -6.43 19.67 -4.78
CA GLU A 420 -7.85 19.28 -4.67
C GLU A 420 -7.99 17.79 -4.37
N ALA A 421 -7.18 16.94 -5.03
CA ALA A 421 -7.14 15.51 -4.74
C ALA A 421 -6.68 15.22 -3.30
N TRP A 422 -5.70 15.97 -2.78
CA TRP A 422 -5.26 15.84 -1.39
C TRP A 422 -6.40 16.12 -0.40
N GLU A 423 -7.17 17.18 -0.61
CA GLU A 423 -8.31 17.54 0.25
C GLU A 423 -9.35 16.42 0.26
N VAL A 424 -9.74 15.93 -0.92
CA VAL A 424 -10.72 14.84 -1.08
C VAL A 424 -10.23 13.52 -0.47
N LEU A 425 -8.93 13.22 -0.59
CA LEU A 425 -8.34 12.00 -0.04
C LEU A 425 -8.16 12.07 1.47
N CYS A 426 -7.91 13.26 2.04
CA CYS A 426 -7.86 13.44 3.49
C CYS A 426 -9.22 13.13 4.14
N ASP A 427 -10.33 13.46 3.48
CA ASP A 427 -11.69 13.11 3.93
C ASP A 427 -11.98 11.60 3.89
N ARG A 428 -11.10 10.80 3.27
CA ARG A 428 -11.19 9.33 3.20
C ARG A 428 -10.30 8.62 4.21
N LEU A 429 -9.62 9.36 5.08
CA LEU A 429 -8.80 8.75 6.12
C LEU A 429 -9.69 8.25 7.26
N THR A 430 -9.40 7.05 7.75
CA THR A 430 -9.94 6.58 9.03
C THR A 430 -9.39 7.43 10.18
N PRO A 431 -10.03 7.41 11.36
CA PRO A 431 -9.53 8.18 12.51
C PRO A 431 -8.08 7.86 12.89
N ASP A 432 -7.60 6.66 12.57
CA ASP A 432 -6.21 6.21 12.80
C ASP A 432 -5.31 6.33 11.57
N GLY A 433 -5.71 7.07 10.54
CA GLY A 433 -4.84 7.47 9.43
C GLY A 433 -4.70 6.48 8.26
N TRP A 434 -5.56 5.46 8.16
CA TRP A 434 -5.61 4.59 6.98
C TRP A 434 -6.43 5.21 5.87
N LEU A 435 -5.93 5.17 4.64
CA LEU A 435 -6.70 5.61 3.48
C LEU A 435 -7.74 4.54 3.10
N ASP A 436 -9.02 4.89 3.17
CA ASP A 436 -10.12 4.06 2.67
C ASP A 436 -10.37 4.29 1.17
N GLY A 437 -11.15 3.42 0.53
CA GLY A 437 -11.62 3.59 -0.83
C GLY A 437 -10.66 3.06 -1.91
N SER A 438 -9.71 2.20 -1.55
CA SER A 438 -8.76 1.60 -2.49
C SER A 438 -9.32 0.33 -3.12
N SER A 439 -9.04 0.09 -4.40
CA SER A 439 -9.31 -1.24 -4.98
C SER A 439 -8.35 -2.29 -4.38
N PRO A 440 -8.75 -3.58 -4.30
CA PRO A 440 -7.86 -4.63 -3.85
C PRO A 440 -6.71 -4.86 -4.85
N SER A 441 -5.70 -5.66 -4.49
CA SER A 441 -4.75 -6.14 -5.49
C SER A 441 -5.49 -6.91 -6.60
N ASN A 442 -4.94 -6.85 -7.81
CA ASN A 442 -5.62 -7.34 -9.02
C ASN A 442 -5.64 -8.88 -9.16
N LYS A 443 -5.45 -9.61 -8.06
CA LYS A 443 -5.49 -11.07 -7.98
C LYS A 443 -6.85 -11.63 -8.42
N GLY A 444 -7.94 -10.92 -8.13
CA GLY A 444 -9.31 -11.27 -8.53
C GLY A 444 -9.71 -10.80 -9.93
N GLY A 445 -8.77 -10.31 -10.75
CA GLY A 445 -9.05 -9.92 -12.14
C GLY A 445 -9.76 -8.57 -12.31
N GLU A 446 -10.02 -8.20 -13.56
CA GLU A 446 -10.69 -6.93 -13.90
C GLU A 446 -12.12 -6.85 -13.36
N GLU A 447 -12.84 -7.96 -13.29
CA GLU A 447 -14.21 -8.00 -12.75
C GLU A 447 -14.25 -7.49 -11.30
N LEU A 448 -13.37 -7.99 -10.43
CA LEU A 448 -13.28 -7.52 -9.05
C LEU A 448 -12.88 -6.04 -8.99
N GLN A 449 -11.92 -5.60 -9.82
CA GLN A 449 -11.50 -4.20 -9.86
C GLN A 449 -12.64 -3.26 -10.26
N ARG A 450 -13.50 -3.70 -11.19
CA ARG A 450 -14.63 -2.95 -11.73
C ARG A 450 -15.89 -2.99 -10.86
N SER A 451 -15.96 -3.93 -9.91
CA SER A 451 -17.16 -4.18 -9.08
C SER A 451 -17.55 -3.07 -8.10
N GLY A 452 -16.68 -2.07 -7.89
CA GLY A 452 -16.87 -1.06 -6.86
C GLY A 452 -16.47 -1.51 -5.44
N TYR A 453 -16.03 -2.75 -5.24
CA TYR A 453 -15.48 -3.21 -3.95
C TYR A 453 -14.21 -2.43 -3.58
N ARG A 454 -14.16 -1.93 -2.34
CA ARG A 454 -13.07 -1.10 -1.81
C ARG A 454 -12.63 -1.56 -0.42
N MET A 455 -11.40 -1.21 -0.09
CA MET A 455 -10.76 -1.54 1.17
C MET A 455 -9.84 -0.40 1.63
N LEU A 456 -9.46 -0.47 2.90
CA LEU A 456 -8.36 0.30 3.48
C LEU A 456 -7.04 -0.03 2.78
N SER A 457 -6.08 0.90 2.68
CA SER A 457 -4.86 0.63 1.93
C SER A 457 -3.64 1.32 2.53
N GLY A 458 -2.68 0.51 3.00
CA GLY A 458 -1.39 1.02 3.49
C GLY A 458 -0.53 1.55 2.36
N VAL A 459 -0.65 0.95 1.17
CA VAL A 459 -0.04 1.48 -0.07
C VAL A 459 -0.62 2.87 -0.38
N GLY A 460 -1.95 2.99 -0.33
CA GLY A 460 -2.65 4.25 -0.53
C GLY A 460 -2.22 5.32 0.47
N SER A 461 -2.13 4.97 1.76
CA SER A 461 -1.60 5.86 2.80
C SER A 461 -0.16 6.30 2.50
N GLY A 462 0.72 5.39 2.06
CA GLY A 462 2.09 5.74 1.66
C GLY A 462 2.11 6.72 0.48
N LEU A 463 1.35 6.46 -0.58
CA LEU A 463 1.25 7.38 -1.72
C LEU A 463 0.67 8.74 -1.34
N LEU A 464 -0.30 8.77 -0.43
CA LEU A 464 -0.86 10.02 0.09
C LEU A 464 0.19 10.79 0.91
N GLY A 465 1.00 10.10 1.72
CA GLY A 465 2.13 10.72 2.43
C GLY A 465 3.15 11.37 1.48
N GLN A 466 3.47 10.71 0.36
CA GLN A 466 4.32 11.28 -0.70
C GLN A 466 3.70 12.55 -1.30
N LEU A 467 2.40 12.52 -1.61
CA LEU A 467 1.66 13.69 -2.10
C LEU A 467 1.71 14.85 -1.09
N GLY A 468 1.40 14.58 0.18
CA GLY A 468 1.40 15.60 1.23
C GLY A 468 2.78 16.25 1.42
N ALA A 469 3.85 15.46 1.35
CA ALA A 469 5.22 15.99 1.41
C ALA A 469 5.53 16.87 0.19
N ALA A 470 5.19 16.43 -1.02
CA ALA A 470 5.40 17.20 -2.24
C ALA A 470 4.61 18.52 -2.26
N LEU A 471 3.34 18.51 -1.84
CA LEU A 471 2.49 19.71 -1.77
C LEU A 471 3.03 20.76 -0.80
N VAL A 472 3.64 20.33 0.30
CA VAL A 472 4.32 21.24 1.24
C VAL A 472 5.56 21.87 0.60
N ARG A 473 6.38 21.09 -0.11
CA ARG A 473 7.58 21.60 -0.79
C ARG A 473 7.26 22.62 -1.89
N ILE A 474 6.13 22.46 -2.60
CA ILE A 474 5.68 23.44 -3.60
C ILE A 474 4.83 24.58 -3.00
N GLY A 475 4.62 24.60 -1.68
CA GLY A 475 3.87 25.65 -0.98
C GLY A 475 2.35 25.62 -1.19
N ALA A 476 1.79 24.52 -1.70
CA ALA A 476 0.35 24.36 -1.93
C ALA A 476 -0.42 24.00 -0.65
N VAL A 477 0.23 23.31 0.29
CA VAL A 477 -0.35 22.94 1.59
C VAL A 477 0.61 23.34 2.71
N LYS A 478 0.06 23.71 3.88
CA LYS A 478 0.86 24.02 5.08
C LYS A 478 1.37 22.72 5.74
N ASP A 479 2.23 22.87 6.75
CA ASP A 479 2.61 21.76 7.61
C ASP A 479 1.34 21.08 8.18
N TRP A 480 1.18 19.81 7.86
CA TRP A 480 0.04 18.96 8.22
C TRP A 480 0.40 17.87 9.23
N THR A 481 1.62 17.88 9.76
CA THR A 481 2.18 16.83 10.64
C THR A 481 1.73 16.91 12.10
N ARG A 482 0.92 17.93 12.44
CA ARG A 482 0.55 18.32 13.81
C ARG A 482 -0.94 18.39 14.01
#